data_AF-A0A315VS08-F1
#
_entry.id   AF-A0A315VS08-F1
#
_cell.length_a   1.000
_cell.length_b   1.000
_cell.length_c   1.000
_cell.angle_alpha   90.00
_cell.angle_beta   90.00
_cell.angle_gamma   90.00
#
_symmetry.space_group_name_H-M   'P 1'
#
loop_
_entity.id
_entity.type
_entity.pdbx_description
1 polymer ?
#
loop_
_entity_poly.entity_id
_entity_poly.type
_entity_poly.pdbx_seq_one_letter_code
_entity_poly.pdbx_strand_id
1 'polypeptide(L)'
;MPAYGGGAMPVAPFSNKVFRGTIIDFPGADPLKDVEVLRKAMKGFGTDEQAIIDLLGSRSIKQRVPLLRAYKTSYGKDLIKDLHSELSGDFRNLVMAMLKSPAELDASELHSAMKASPQKEI
;
A
#
# COMPACT_ATOMS: atom_id res chain seq x y z
N MET A 1 -59.84 13.49 16.21
CA MET A 1 -58.65 13.26 15.37
C MET A 1 -57.49 12.96 16.31
N PRO A 2 -56.91 11.74 16.33
CA PRO A 2 -55.82 11.43 17.24
C PRO A 2 -54.49 11.98 16.71
N ALA A 3 -53.75 12.65 17.58
CA ALA A 3 -52.44 13.24 17.32
C ALA A 3 -51.36 12.15 17.21
N TYR A 4 -50.59 12.16 16.13
CA TYR A 4 -49.36 11.35 16.02
C TYR A 4 -48.28 11.96 16.91
N GLY A 5 -48.04 11.35 18.07
CA GLY A 5 -46.92 11.65 18.94
C GLY A 5 -45.59 11.33 18.26
N GLY A 6 -44.68 12.30 18.26
CA GLY A 6 -43.30 12.13 17.79
C GLY A 6 -42.52 11.20 18.71
N GLY A 7 -42.51 9.91 18.38
CA GLY A 7 -41.55 8.96 18.92
C GLY A 7 -40.19 9.23 18.29
N ALA A 8 -39.23 9.72 19.07
CA ALA A 8 -37.84 9.75 18.69
C ALA A 8 -37.40 8.31 18.37
N MET A 9 -37.08 8.04 17.10
CA MET A 9 -36.47 6.77 16.71
C MET A 9 -35.15 6.63 17.49
N PRO A 10 -34.85 5.45 18.07
CA PRO A 10 -33.53 5.21 18.62
C PRO A 10 -32.54 5.29 17.46
N VAL A 11 -31.74 6.36 17.41
CA VAL A 11 -30.54 6.40 16.59
C VAL A 11 -29.64 5.31 17.14
N ALA A 12 -29.52 4.19 16.41
CA ALA A 12 -28.52 3.19 16.74
C ALA A 12 -27.17 3.93 16.86
N PRO A 13 -26.37 3.69 17.92
CA PRO A 13 -25.06 4.32 18.00
C PRO A 13 -24.34 4.01 16.70
N PHE A 14 -23.86 5.05 16.00
CA PHE A 14 -22.99 4.88 14.85
C PHE A 14 -21.89 3.93 15.30
N SER A 15 -21.97 2.68 14.84
CA SER A 15 -20.99 1.66 15.16
C SER A 15 -19.67 2.21 14.69
N ASN A 16 -18.87 2.69 15.65
CA ASN A 16 -17.56 3.23 15.38
C ASN A 16 -16.76 2.00 14.96
N LYS A 17 -16.75 1.70 13.65
CA LYS A 17 -16.11 0.49 13.12
C LYS A 17 -14.65 0.57 13.53
N VAL A 18 -14.30 -0.16 14.58
CA VAL A 18 -12.92 -0.31 15.01
C VAL A 18 -12.18 -0.93 13.83
N PHE A 19 -11.24 -0.18 13.25
CA PHE A 19 -10.43 -0.68 12.15
C PHE A 19 -9.60 -1.87 12.65
N ARG A 20 -9.88 -3.07 12.13
CA ARG A 20 -9.20 -4.32 12.51
C ARG A 20 -8.01 -4.68 11.61
N GLY A 21 -7.53 -3.74 10.80
CA GLY A 21 -6.35 -3.96 9.96
C GLY A 21 -5.08 -3.93 10.79
N THR A 22 -4.10 -4.75 10.41
CA THR A 22 -2.78 -4.81 11.07
C THR A 22 -1.94 -3.56 10.83
N ILE A 23 -2.13 -2.89 9.68
CA ILE A 23 -1.42 -1.67 9.32
C ILE A 23 -2.31 -0.47 9.61
N ILE A 24 -1.97 0.28 10.66
CA ILE A 24 -2.61 1.56 11.03
C ILE A 24 -1.83 2.74 10.47
N ASP A 25 -2.47 3.90 10.36
CA ASP A 25 -1.78 5.15 9.97
C ASP A 25 -0.70 5.48 11.00
N PHE A 26 0.55 5.67 10.57
CA PHE A 26 1.64 6.00 11.48
C PHE A 26 1.62 7.50 11.84
N PRO A 27 1.35 7.89 13.10
CA PRO A 27 1.31 9.29 13.51
C PRO A 27 2.73 9.86 13.50
N GLY A 28 3.02 10.77 12.56
CA GLY A 28 4.36 11.35 12.37
C GLY A 28 5.13 10.81 11.16
N ALA A 29 4.47 10.10 10.25
CA ALA A 29 5.08 9.72 8.97
C ALA A 29 5.42 10.97 8.17
N ASP A 30 6.70 11.12 7.84
CA ASP A 30 7.21 12.20 7.00
C ASP A 30 7.65 11.61 5.65
N PRO A 31 6.99 11.98 4.54
CA PRO A 31 7.30 11.43 3.23
C PRO A 31 8.74 11.69 2.79
N LEU A 32 9.38 12.78 3.22
CA LEU A 32 10.75 13.11 2.82
C LEU A 32 11.76 12.22 3.55
N LYS A 33 11.58 12.03 4.86
CA LYS A 33 12.41 11.11 5.64
C LYS A 33 12.27 9.67 5.15
N ASP A 34 11.03 9.24 4.87
CA ASP A 34 10.79 7.88 4.39
C ASP A 34 11.48 7.65 3.03
N VAL A 35 11.49 8.67 2.18
CA VAL A 35 12.19 8.68 0.89
C VAL A 35 13.72 8.60 1.04
N GLU A 36 14.31 9.32 2.01
CA GLU A 36 15.74 9.22 2.31
C GLU A 36 16.13 7.83 2.81
N VAL A 37 15.31 7.25 3.69
CA VAL A 37 15.53 5.89 4.21
C VAL A 37 15.47 4.87 3.08
N LEU A 38 14.45 4.94 2.21
CA LEU A 38 14.35 4.08 1.03
C LEU A 38 15.55 4.25 0.11
N ARG A 39 15.98 5.49 -0.17
CA ARG A 39 17.13 5.70 -1.05
C ARG A 39 18.40 5.11 -0.45
N LYS A 40 18.61 5.27 0.85
CA LYS A 40 19.75 4.70 1.58
C LYS A 40 19.72 3.17 1.54
N ALA A 41 18.56 2.56 1.74
CA ALA A 41 18.38 1.10 1.65
C ALA A 41 18.68 0.56 0.24
N MET A 42 18.42 1.36 -0.80
CA MET A 42 18.72 1.04 -2.21
C MET A 42 20.12 1.49 -2.66
N LYS A 43 20.96 2.06 -1.76
CA LYS A 43 22.27 2.61 -2.13
C LYS A 43 23.38 1.71 -1.61
N GLY A 44 23.97 0.90 -2.49
CA GLY A 44 25.11 0.06 -2.14
C GLY A 44 25.27 -1.13 -3.06
N PHE A 45 26.14 -2.06 -2.68
CA PHE A 45 26.21 -3.37 -3.31
C PHE A 45 25.18 -4.28 -2.61
N GLY A 46 24.01 -4.41 -3.24
CA GLY A 46 22.84 -5.07 -2.64
C GLY A 46 21.82 -4.07 -2.08
N THR A 47 20.68 -4.60 -1.63
CA THR A 47 19.54 -3.83 -1.13
C THR A 47 19.25 -4.21 0.31
N ASP A 48 19.02 -3.22 1.17
CA ASP A 48 18.67 -3.43 2.57
C ASP A 48 17.17 -3.78 2.69
N GLU A 49 16.84 -5.02 2.37
CA GLU A 49 15.45 -5.52 2.25
C GLU A 49 14.65 -5.33 3.54
N GLN A 50 15.29 -5.51 4.70
CA GLN A 50 14.65 -5.34 6.02
C GLN A 50 14.19 -3.90 6.25
N ALA A 51 15.01 -2.91 5.88
CA ALA A 51 14.65 -1.51 6.01
C ALA A 51 13.45 -1.15 5.10
N ILE A 52 13.37 -1.76 3.91
CA ILE A 52 12.24 -1.58 3.00
C ILE A 52 10.97 -2.23 3.57
N ILE A 53 11.08 -3.43 4.15
CA ILE A 53 9.96 -4.15 4.78
C ILE A 53 9.43 -3.36 5.98
N ASP A 54 10.30 -2.91 6.88
CA ASP A 54 9.90 -2.17 8.08
C ASP A 54 9.22 -0.85 7.72
N LEU A 55 9.76 -0.13 6.73
CA LEU A 55 9.21 1.13 6.28
C LEU A 55 7.88 0.94 5.54
N LEU A 56 7.81 0.05 4.55
CA LEU A 56 6.56 -0.17 3.83
C LEU A 56 5.52 -0.81 4.76
N GLY A 57 5.88 -1.85 5.52
CA GLY A 57 5.00 -2.59 6.42
C GLY A 57 4.39 -1.76 7.54
N SER A 58 5.06 -0.71 8.00
CA SER A 58 4.54 0.20 9.03
C SER A 58 3.74 1.39 8.48
N ARG A 59 3.71 1.60 7.16
CA ARG A 59 3.04 2.74 6.51
C ARG A 59 1.75 2.29 5.84
N SER A 60 0.68 3.05 6.04
CA SER A 60 -0.58 2.80 5.35
C SER A 60 -0.50 3.18 3.87
N ILE A 61 -1.39 2.62 3.04
CA ILE A 61 -1.44 2.94 1.60
C ILE A 61 -1.60 4.44 1.37
N LYS A 62 -2.36 5.14 2.24
CA LYS A 62 -2.54 6.60 2.18
C LYS A 62 -1.24 7.37 2.37
N GLN A 63 -0.28 6.81 3.11
CA GLN A 63 1.04 7.40 3.36
C GLN A 63 2.06 6.99 2.28
N ARG A 64 1.90 5.81 1.67
CA ARG A 64 2.74 5.37 0.55
C ARG A 64 2.52 6.20 -0.73
N VAL A 65 1.30 6.67 -0.99
CA VAL A 65 0.99 7.55 -2.13
C VAL A 65 1.78 8.88 -2.12
N PRO A 66 1.78 9.69 -1.04
CA PRO A 66 2.59 10.89 -0.98
C PRO A 66 4.09 10.59 -0.96
N LEU A 67 4.52 9.45 -0.41
CA LEU A 67 5.91 8.98 -0.50
C LEU A 67 6.37 8.77 -1.95
N LEU A 68 5.54 8.15 -2.79
CA LEU A 68 5.83 7.99 -4.23
C LEU A 68 6.02 9.35 -4.92
N ARG A 69 5.17 10.33 -4.59
CA ARG A 69 5.29 11.70 -5.12
C ARG A 69 6.53 12.40 -4.60
N ALA A 70 6.81 12.31 -3.30
CA ALA A 70 7.97 12.91 -2.67
C ALA A 70 9.27 12.36 -3.25
N TYR A 71 9.33 11.05 -3.52
CA TYR A 71 10.49 10.42 -4.17
C TYR A 71 10.72 11.00 -5.57
N LYS A 72 9.64 11.11 -6.36
CA LYS A 72 9.68 11.66 -7.71
C LYS A 72 10.09 13.13 -7.72
N THR A 73 9.60 13.93 -6.79
CA THR A 73 9.98 15.35 -6.67
C THR A 73 11.43 15.52 -6.21
N SER A 74 11.90 14.69 -5.27
CA SER A 74 13.23 14.86 -4.66
C SER A 74 14.36 14.33 -5.54
N TYR A 75 14.12 13.24 -6.29
CA TYR A 75 15.16 12.55 -7.06
C TYR A 75 14.90 12.53 -8.57
N GLY A 76 13.73 12.98 -9.04
CA GLY A 76 13.37 12.96 -10.46
C GLY A 76 13.18 11.56 -11.05
N LYS A 77 13.11 10.52 -10.20
CA LYS A 77 13.00 9.11 -10.60
C LYS A 77 11.68 8.50 -10.15
N ASP A 78 11.26 7.44 -10.83
CA ASP A 78 10.08 6.68 -10.42
C ASP A 78 10.51 5.59 -9.42
N LEU A 79 10.10 5.72 -8.15
CA LEU A 79 10.42 4.75 -7.08
C LEU A 79 10.07 3.31 -7.46
N ILE A 80 8.93 3.13 -8.13
CA ILE A 80 8.46 1.81 -8.59
C ILE A 80 9.47 1.16 -9.55
N LYS A 81 10.07 1.94 -10.46
CA LYS A 81 11.05 1.43 -11.42
C LYS A 81 12.40 1.14 -10.77
N ASP A 82 12.82 2.02 -9.86
CA ASP A 82 14.05 1.82 -9.10
C ASP A 82 13.92 0.54 -8.25
N LEU A 83 12.84 0.37 -7.48
CA LEU A 83 12.60 -0.85 -6.69
C LEU A 83 12.47 -2.11 -7.56
N HIS A 84 11.88 -2.00 -8.75
CA HIS A 84 11.80 -3.13 -9.67
C HIS A 84 13.18 -3.58 -10.20
N SER A 85 14.12 -2.64 -10.32
CA SER A 85 15.48 -2.92 -10.81
C SER A 85 16.41 -3.42 -9.69
N GLU A 86 16.21 -2.93 -8.46
CA GLU A 86 17.02 -3.28 -7.30
C GLU A 86 16.57 -4.59 -6.61
N LEU A 87 15.30 -4.98 -6.79
CA LEU A 87 14.73 -6.18 -6.17
C LEU A 87 14.52 -7.29 -7.18
N SER A 88 14.59 -8.54 -6.71
CA SER A 88 14.36 -9.72 -7.55
C SER A 88 13.48 -10.75 -6.83
N GLY A 89 13.00 -11.76 -7.57
CA GLY A 89 12.20 -12.86 -7.03
C GLY A 89 10.85 -12.45 -6.44
N ASP A 90 10.42 -13.18 -5.41
CA ASP A 90 9.13 -12.99 -4.73
C ASP A 90 9.10 -11.68 -3.94
N PHE A 91 10.25 -11.24 -3.42
CA PHE A 91 10.33 -9.99 -2.67
C PHE A 91 9.96 -8.78 -3.52
N ARG A 92 10.43 -8.74 -4.78
CA ARG A 92 10.00 -7.74 -5.74
C ARG A 92 8.49 -7.74 -5.93
N ASN A 93 7.88 -8.91 -6.12
CA ASN A 93 6.44 -9.01 -6.35
C ASN A 93 5.64 -8.49 -5.14
N LEU A 94 6.08 -8.82 -3.93
CA LEU A 94 5.48 -8.31 -2.69
C LEU A 94 5.57 -6.79 -2.57
N VAL A 95 6.75 -6.21 -2.77
CA VAL A 95 6.95 -4.75 -2.66
C VAL A 95 6.12 -4.00 -3.72
N MET A 96 6.06 -4.53 -4.94
CA MET A 96 5.23 -3.96 -6.01
C MET A 96 3.73 -4.06 -5.68
N ALA A 97 3.28 -5.15 -5.06
CA ALA A 97 1.91 -5.30 -4.61
C ALA A 97 1.56 -4.31 -3.48
N MET A 98 2.50 -4.07 -2.55
CA MET A 98 2.33 -3.13 -1.45
C MET A 98 2.24 -1.65 -1.91
N LEU A 99 2.83 -1.31 -3.04
CA LEU A 99 2.80 0.05 -3.59
C LEU A 99 1.57 0.34 -4.48
N LYS A 100 0.87 -0.69 -4.94
CA LYS A 100 -0.37 -0.55 -5.71
C LYS A 100 -1.54 -0.21 -4.81
N SER A 101 -2.53 0.49 -5.35
CA SER A 101 -3.83 0.59 -4.68
C SER A 101 -4.54 -0.77 -4.67
N PRO A 102 -5.47 -1.03 -3.73
CA PRO A 102 -6.18 -2.30 -3.67
C PRO A 102 -6.88 -2.66 -4.99
N ALA A 103 -7.50 -1.68 -5.64
CA ALA A 103 -8.18 -1.89 -6.92
C ALA A 103 -7.20 -2.24 -8.06
N GLU A 104 -6.03 -1.60 -8.11
CA GLU A 104 -5.00 -1.94 -9.10
C GLU A 104 -4.38 -3.30 -8.84
N LEU A 105 -4.21 -3.68 -7.57
CA LEU A 105 -3.74 -5.00 -7.19
C LEU A 105 -4.72 -6.06 -7.66
N ASP A 106 -5.99 -5.95 -7.26
CA ASP A 106 -7.05 -6.88 -7.64
C ASP A 106 -7.17 -7.01 -9.16
N ALA A 107 -7.18 -5.90 -9.90
CA ALA A 107 -7.21 -5.91 -11.35
C ALA A 107 -5.99 -6.63 -11.95
N SER A 108 -4.80 -6.42 -11.39
CA SER A 108 -3.58 -7.06 -11.88
C SER A 108 -3.52 -8.55 -11.57
N GLU A 109 -4.03 -8.98 -10.41
CA GLU A 109 -4.16 -10.39 -10.05
C GLU A 109 -5.20 -11.10 -10.92
N LEU A 110 -6.39 -10.50 -11.10
CA LEU A 110 -7.42 -11.03 -12.00
C LEU A 110 -6.92 -11.14 -13.45
N HIS A 111 -6.23 -10.11 -13.95
CA HIS A 111 -5.64 -10.15 -15.29
C HIS A 111 -4.61 -11.26 -15.42
N SER A 112 -3.76 -11.45 -14.41
CA SER A 112 -2.72 -12.49 -14.43
C SER A 112 -3.33 -13.89 -14.37
N ALA A 113 -4.36 -14.09 -13.53
CA ALA A 113 -5.09 -15.34 -13.43
C ALA A 113 -5.83 -15.69 -14.73
N MET A 114 -6.48 -14.70 -15.37
CA MET A 114 -7.22 -14.91 -16.62
C MET A 114 -6.31 -15.09 -17.84
N LYS A 115 -5.09 -14.55 -17.80
CA LYS A 115 -4.09 -14.70 -18.87
C LYS A 115 -3.39 -16.07 -18.85
N ALA A 116 -3.59 -16.88 -17.79
CA ALA A 116 -3.13 -18.27 -17.77
C ALA A 116 -3.78 -19.05 -18.93
N SER A 117 -2.99 -19.27 -19.98
CA SER A 117 -3.32 -20.09 -21.15
C SER A 117 -2.95 -21.57 -20.85
N PRO A 118 -3.50 -22.56 -21.58
CA PRO A 118 -3.85 -23.89 -21.09
C PRO A 118 -2.66 -24.73 -20.61
N GLN A 119 -2.91 -25.57 -19.60
CA GLN A 119 -2.05 -26.67 -19.19
C GLN A 119 -1.58 -27.43 -20.44
N LYS A 120 -0.26 -27.48 -20.66
CA LYS A 120 0.33 -28.52 -21.51
C LYS A 120 0.16 -29.84 -20.76
N GLU A 121 -0.95 -30.52 -20.99
CA GLU A 121 -1.09 -31.94 -20.69
C GLU A 121 0.01 -32.70 -21.45
N ILE A 122 0.72 -33.56 -20.73
CA ILE A 122 1.67 -34.55 -21.27
C ILE A 122 0.92 -35.86 -21.40
#